data_AF-A0A7K5DBV2-F1
#
_entry.id   AF-A0A7K5DBV2-F1
#
_cell.length_a   1.000
_cell.length_b   1.000
_cell.length_c   1.000
_cell.angle_alpha   90.00
_cell.angle_beta   90.00
_cell.angle_gamma   90.00
#
_symmetry.space_group_name_H-M   'P 1'
#
loop_
_entity.id
_entity.type
_entity.pdbx_description
1 polymer ?
#
loop_
_entity_poly.entity_id
_entity_poly.type
_entity_poly.pdbx_seq_one_letter_code
_entity_poly.pdbx_strand_id
1 'polypeptide(L)'
;VIRPEPCGVCGSRIRFGKTAIKCCQCQLLLHTKCREQCLSPCAPRPRHHTWPREGVLADFAPSTTPLVPPLVVQCVTEVEMRGLTETGLYRVPGAEQLVREWKRRLLQAGGALPALSSVTDIHVVCGVLKDFLRGLKEPLVTFRLHPAFLSAAGEQGSQGGAWGKKRLLLTVIPGAITDILDDAACDTALRHVVSKLPPANRDTLAFLMLHLLKVSRSPDCKMDVLNLSRVFGPTLVGHSSANPTPLTIMEDTPRQCKVVARLLSLPPDFWRGFVGTDQENLVPT
;
A
#
# COMPACT_ATOMS: atom_id res chain seq x y z
N VAL A 1 32.51 -5.67 -2.79
CA VAL A 1 33.07 -6.82 -3.55
C VAL A 1 31.92 -7.58 -4.20
N ILE A 2 31.73 -7.43 -5.52
CA ILE A 2 30.69 -8.18 -6.25
C ILE A 2 31.23 -9.61 -6.43
N ARG A 3 30.65 -10.60 -5.74
CA ARG A 3 31.00 -12.01 -5.96
C ARG A 3 30.23 -12.51 -7.20
N PRO A 4 30.91 -12.86 -8.31
CA PRO A 4 30.23 -13.39 -9.48
C PRO A 4 29.68 -14.79 -9.19
N GLU A 5 28.40 -15.02 -9.50
CA GLU A 5 27.77 -16.33 -9.39
C GLU A 5 28.42 -17.32 -10.41
N PRO A 6 28.67 -18.58 -10.02
CA PRO A 6 29.25 -19.59 -10.91
C PRO A 6 28.23 -20.13 -11.92
N CYS A 7 28.73 -20.64 -13.05
CA CYS A 7 27.92 -21.34 -14.04
C CYS A 7 27.29 -22.60 -13.44
N GLY A 8 25.97 -22.75 -13.55
CA GLY A 8 25.21 -23.87 -13.01
C GLY A 8 25.48 -25.25 -13.64
N VAL A 9 26.19 -25.31 -14.78
CA VAL A 9 26.56 -26.58 -15.45
C VAL A 9 28.01 -26.96 -15.19
N CYS A 10 28.95 -26.04 -15.43
CA CYS A 10 30.39 -26.34 -15.34
C CYS A 10 31.05 -25.89 -14.04
N GLY A 11 30.31 -25.29 -13.11
CA GLY A 11 30.80 -24.79 -11.80
C GLY A 11 31.80 -23.63 -11.86
N SER A 12 32.27 -23.26 -13.06
CA SER A 12 33.27 -22.22 -13.26
C SER A 12 32.66 -20.83 -13.18
N ARG A 13 33.41 -19.86 -12.65
CA ARG A 13 33.00 -18.45 -12.61
C ARG A 13 32.89 -17.86 -14.01
N ILE A 14 31.82 -17.11 -14.24
CA ILE A 14 31.68 -16.28 -15.44
C ILE A 14 32.62 -15.08 -15.27
N ARG A 15 33.59 -14.94 -16.18
CA ARG A 15 34.57 -13.85 -16.13
C ARG A 15 33.88 -12.51 -16.38
N PHE A 16 34.39 -11.46 -15.73
CA PHE A 16 33.89 -10.09 -15.92
C PHE A 16 33.97 -9.68 -17.41
N GLY A 17 32.89 -9.10 -17.94
CA GLY A 17 32.78 -8.69 -19.34
C GLY A 17 32.42 -9.80 -20.34
N LYS A 18 32.19 -11.05 -19.90
CA LYS A 18 31.68 -12.13 -20.76
C LYS A 18 30.16 -12.24 -20.69
N THR A 19 29.54 -12.54 -21.82
CA THR A 19 28.10 -12.78 -21.92
C THR A 19 27.71 -14.09 -21.23
N ALA A 20 26.58 -14.05 -20.52
CA ALA A 20 25.98 -15.19 -19.85
C ALA A 20 24.47 -15.18 -20.11
N ILE A 21 23.86 -16.36 -20.01
CA ILE A 21 22.42 -16.55 -20.14
C ILE A 21 21.84 -16.86 -18.76
N LYS A 22 20.72 -16.21 -18.43
CA LYS A 22 19.99 -16.41 -17.18
C LYS A 22 18.59 -16.91 -17.47
N CYS A 23 18.20 -18.03 -16.88
CA CYS A 23 16.85 -18.56 -17.06
C CYS A 23 15.82 -17.60 -16.43
N CYS A 24 14.80 -17.21 -17.18
CA CYS A 24 13.75 -16.33 -16.68
C CYS A 24 12.88 -16.98 -15.60
N GLN A 25 12.79 -18.31 -15.55
CA GLN A 25 11.94 -19.06 -14.60
C GLN A 25 12.70 -19.46 -13.32
N CYS A 26 13.83 -20.19 -13.45
CA CYS A 26 14.58 -20.73 -12.31
C CYS A 26 15.83 -19.91 -11.92
N GLN A 27 16.12 -18.80 -12.63
CA GLN A 27 17.27 -17.91 -12.40
C GLN A 27 18.66 -18.57 -12.53
N LEU A 28 18.74 -19.80 -13.05
CA LEU A 28 20.00 -20.48 -13.33
C LEU A 28 20.84 -19.67 -14.32
N LEU A 29 22.09 -19.37 -13.92
CA LEU A 29 23.05 -18.61 -14.71
C LEU A 29 24.04 -19.58 -15.38
N LEU A 30 24.20 -19.47 -16.70
CA LEU A 30 25.07 -20.34 -17.50
C LEU A 30 25.94 -19.52 -18.45
N HIS A 31 27.10 -20.07 -18.81
CA HIS A 31 27.79 -19.62 -20.01
C HIS A 31 26.92 -19.88 -21.24
N THR A 32 27.02 -19.04 -22.26
CA THR A 32 26.35 -19.26 -23.56
C THR A 32 26.61 -20.65 -24.13
N LYS A 33 27.88 -21.12 -24.06
CA LYS A 33 28.31 -22.47 -24.48
C LYS A 33 27.81 -23.62 -23.60
N CYS A 34 27.42 -23.36 -22.35
CA CYS A 34 26.92 -24.39 -21.43
C CYS A 34 25.41 -24.59 -21.56
N ARG A 35 24.73 -23.86 -22.46
CA ARG A 35 23.29 -23.97 -22.70
C ARG A 35 22.89 -25.38 -23.10
N GLU A 36 23.60 -25.97 -24.07
CA GLU A 36 23.26 -27.27 -24.66
C GLU A 36 23.57 -28.44 -23.72
N GLN A 37 24.43 -28.19 -22.72
CA GLN A 37 24.79 -29.16 -21.68
C GLN A 37 23.81 -29.12 -20.48
N CYS A 38 22.87 -28.18 -20.48
CA CYS A 38 21.83 -28.06 -19.46
C CYS A 38 20.66 -28.99 -19.77
N LEU A 39 20.83 -30.29 -19.45
CA LEU A 39 19.80 -31.32 -19.67
C LEU A 39 18.72 -31.36 -18.57
N SER A 40 18.88 -30.59 -17.49
CA SER A 40 17.93 -30.57 -16.39
C SER A 40 16.63 -29.85 -16.79
N PRO A 41 15.45 -30.44 -16.50
CA PRO A 41 14.18 -29.74 -16.64
C PRO A 41 14.21 -28.45 -15.84
N CYS A 42 13.62 -27.38 -16.39
CA CYS A 42 13.46 -26.14 -15.65
C CYS A 42 12.45 -26.37 -14.52
N ALA A 43 12.94 -26.76 -13.35
CA ALA A 43 12.16 -26.72 -12.14
C ALA A 43 12.18 -25.26 -11.66
N PRO A 44 11.02 -24.61 -11.41
CA PRO A 44 11.01 -23.35 -10.70
C PRO A 44 11.63 -23.61 -9.33
N ARG A 45 12.90 -23.21 -9.15
CA ARG A 45 13.46 -23.06 -7.81
C ARG A 45 12.49 -22.13 -7.07
N PRO A 46 12.14 -22.42 -5.79
CA PRO A 46 11.48 -21.41 -4.98
C PRO A 46 12.39 -20.21 -5.09
N ARG A 47 11.92 -19.17 -5.77
CA ARG A 47 12.66 -17.94 -5.81
C ARG A 47 12.73 -17.55 -4.35
N HIS A 48 13.93 -17.51 -3.80
CA HIS A 48 14.20 -16.59 -2.72
C HIS A 48 14.01 -15.20 -3.34
N HIS A 49 12.75 -14.81 -3.55
CA HIS A 49 12.34 -13.45 -3.73
C HIS A 49 12.51 -12.84 -2.35
N THR A 50 13.75 -12.56 -1.99
CA THR A 50 14.01 -11.64 -0.90
C THR A 50 13.51 -10.30 -1.42
N TRP A 51 12.42 -9.83 -0.82
CA TRP A 51 11.96 -8.48 -1.09
C TRP A 51 13.11 -7.50 -0.85
N PRO A 52 13.19 -6.42 -1.65
CA PRO A 52 14.16 -5.40 -1.37
C PRO A 52 13.91 -4.83 0.03
N ARG A 53 14.97 -4.33 0.70
CA ARG A 53 14.79 -3.63 1.97
C ARG A 53 13.93 -2.37 1.81
N GLU A 54 14.05 -1.72 0.66
CA GLU A 54 13.33 -0.51 0.27
C GLU A 54 12.97 -0.58 -1.22
N GLY A 55 11.73 -0.26 -1.55
CA GLY A 55 11.19 -0.38 -2.91
C GLY A 55 9.90 0.40 -3.08
N VAL A 56 9.38 0.44 -4.31
CA VAL A 56 8.00 0.87 -4.56
C VAL A 56 7.05 -0.27 -4.22
N LEU A 57 5.76 0.01 -4.03
CA LEU A 57 4.81 -1.01 -3.60
C LEU A 57 4.73 -2.23 -4.54
N ALA A 58 4.87 -1.99 -5.85
CA ALA A 58 4.87 -3.05 -6.86
C ALA A 58 5.98 -4.09 -6.67
N ASP A 59 7.10 -3.74 -6.03
CA ASP A 59 8.19 -4.68 -5.73
C ASP A 59 7.79 -5.73 -4.69
N PHE A 60 6.75 -5.45 -3.90
CA PHE A 60 6.25 -6.30 -2.82
C PHE A 60 4.94 -7.03 -3.17
N ALA A 61 4.29 -6.64 -4.27
CA ALA A 61 3.01 -7.20 -4.69
C ALA A 61 3.18 -8.58 -5.35
N PRO A 62 2.17 -9.47 -5.26
CA PRO A 62 2.15 -10.73 -6.00
C PRO A 62 1.97 -10.48 -7.51
N SER A 63 2.16 -11.51 -8.32
CA SER A 63 1.94 -11.43 -9.78
C SER A 63 0.49 -11.64 -10.20
N THR A 64 -0.39 -12.03 -9.27
CA THR A 64 -1.81 -12.31 -9.50
C THR A 64 -2.67 -11.37 -8.67
N THR A 65 -3.83 -10.98 -9.20
CA THR A 65 -4.78 -10.14 -8.48
C THR A 65 -5.40 -10.86 -7.27
N PRO A 66 -5.80 -10.13 -6.21
CA PRO A 66 -5.56 -8.70 -6.01
C PRO A 66 -4.07 -8.41 -5.72
N LEU A 67 -3.54 -7.32 -6.27
CA LEU A 67 -2.10 -7.00 -6.23
C LEU A 67 -1.68 -6.36 -4.90
N VAL A 68 -2.03 -7.03 -3.79
CA VAL A 68 -1.76 -6.58 -2.42
C VAL A 68 -0.57 -7.35 -1.85
N PRO A 69 0.47 -6.68 -1.33
CA PRO A 69 1.60 -7.38 -0.72
C PRO A 69 1.15 -8.36 0.37
N PRO A 70 1.62 -9.62 0.36
CA PRO A 70 1.28 -10.63 1.37
C PRO A 70 1.54 -10.17 2.82
N LEU A 71 2.55 -9.32 3.03
CA LEU A 71 2.81 -8.70 4.33
C LEU A 71 1.62 -7.85 4.81
N VAL A 72 1.05 -7.04 3.91
CA VAL A 72 -0.11 -6.19 4.21
C VAL A 72 -1.32 -7.06 4.50
N VAL A 73 -1.56 -8.08 3.68
CA VAL A 73 -2.66 -9.04 3.89
C VAL A 73 -2.53 -9.70 5.26
N GLN A 74 -1.36 -10.23 5.60
CA GLN A 74 -1.16 -10.92 6.86
C GLN A 74 -1.33 -9.99 8.08
N CYS A 75 -0.80 -8.76 8.02
CA CYS A 75 -0.99 -7.80 9.12
C CYS A 75 -2.47 -7.44 9.30
N VAL A 76 -3.19 -7.18 8.21
CA VAL A 76 -4.62 -6.84 8.24
C VAL A 76 -5.45 -8.01 8.77
N THR A 77 -5.23 -9.22 8.26
CA THR A 77 -5.93 -10.43 8.73
C THR A 77 -5.72 -10.65 10.22
N GLU A 78 -4.48 -10.48 10.71
CA GLU A 78 -4.17 -10.61 12.14
C GLU A 78 -4.89 -9.54 12.98
N VAL A 79 -4.93 -8.28 12.52
CA VAL A 79 -5.65 -7.19 13.20
C VAL A 79 -7.15 -7.43 13.21
N GLU A 80 -7.73 -7.92 12.11
CA GLU A 80 -9.17 -8.24 12.07
C GLU A 80 -9.52 -9.43 12.96
N MET A 81 -8.64 -10.43 13.05
CA MET A 81 -8.89 -11.66 13.80
C MET A 81 -8.93 -11.45 15.32
N ARG A 82 -8.07 -10.60 15.88
CA ARG A 82 -7.97 -10.41 17.35
C ARG A 82 -7.87 -8.97 17.83
N GLY A 83 -7.75 -8.00 16.92
CA GLY A 83 -7.53 -6.61 17.27
C GLY A 83 -8.81 -5.78 17.38
N LEU A 84 -9.92 -6.21 16.78
CA LEU A 84 -11.12 -5.38 16.68
C LEU A 84 -11.81 -5.07 18.01
N THR A 85 -11.40 -5.73 19.10
CA THR A 85 -11.84 -5.45 20.48
C THR A 85 -10.89 -4.53 21.25
N GLU A 86 -9.74 -4.17 20.67
CA GLU A 86 -8.69 -3.39 21.33
C GLU A 86 -8.91 -1.88 21.16
N THR A 87 -8.93 -1.14 22.27
CA THR A 87 -9.10 0.32 22.23
C THR A 87 -7.90 0.99 21.57
N GLY A 88 -8.17 1.93 20.66
CA GLY A 88 -7.16 2.79 20.06
C GLY A 88 -6.29 2.08 19.02
N LEU A 89 -6.81 1.06 18.33
CA LEU A 89 -6.13 0.44 17.17
C LEU A 89 -5.54 1.51 16.23
N TYR A 90 -4.32 1.26 15.77
CA TYR A 90 -3.50 2.19 14.97
C TYR A 90 -3.08 3.52 15.64
N ARG A 91 -3.79 4.02 16.66
CA ARG A 91 -3.39 5.21 17.42
C ARG A 91 -2.35 4.88 18.49
N VAL A 92 -2.58 3.83 19.27
CA VAL A 92 -1.66 3.38 20.31
C VAL A 92 -0.40 2.78 19.64
N PRO A 93 0.82 3.22 20.02
CA PRO A 93 2.05 2.64 19.50
C PRO A 93 2.37 1.32 20.20
N GLY A 94 2.70 0.28 19.43
CA GLY A 94 3.37 -0.90 19.96
C GLY A 94 4.86 -0.65 20.20
N ALA A 95 5.53 -1.60 20.84
CA ALA A 95 6.97 -1.51 21.12
C ALA A 95 7.80 -1.36 19.83
N GLU A 96 8.46 -0.20 19.65
CA GLU A 96 9.14 0.17 18.40
C GLU A 96 10.22 -0.82 17.96
N GLN A 97 10.97 -1.37 18.91
CA GLN A 97 11.99 -2.38 18.62
C GLN A 97 11.37 -3.66 18.03
N LEU A 98 10.24 -4.10 18.57
CA LEU A 98 9.50 -5.24 18.03
C LEU A 98 8.90 -4.94 16.66
N VAL A 99 8.38 -3.72 16.44
CA VAL A 99 7.88 -3.29 15.13
C VAL A 99 8.98 -3.41 14.06
N ARG A 100 10.16 -2.87 14.35
CA ARG A 100 11.32 -2.93 13.43
C ARG A 100 11.82 -4.35 13.22
N GLU A 101 11.88 -5.15 14.29
CA GLU A 101 12.25 -6.56 14.24
C GLU A 101 11.33 -7.35 13.32
N TRP A 102 10.01 -7.25 13.56
CA TRP A 102 9.01 -8.01 12.83
C TRP A 102 8.92 -7.59 11.37
N LYS A 103 8.96 -6.29 11.06
CA LYS A 103 9.07 -5.81 9.68
C LYS A 103 10.28 -6.42 8.97
N ARG A 104 11.46 -6.40 9.62
CA ARG A 104 12.68 -6.97 9.03
C ARG A 104 12.55 -8.47 8.79
N ARG A 105 12.00 -9.22 9.75
CA ARG A 105 11.77 -10.67 9.62
C ARG A 105 10.82 -11.00 8.47
N LEU A 106 9.73 -10.26 8.32
CA LEU A 106 8.77 -10.44 7.22
C LEU A 106 9.42 -10.15 5.87
N LEU A 107 10.20 -9.06 5.76
CA LEU A 107 10.89 -8.71 4.51
C LEU A 107 12.00 -9.70 4.12
N GLN A 108 12.58 -10.41 5.10
CA GLN A 108 13.67 -11.37 4.90
C GLN A 108 13.21 -12.84 4.79
N ALA A 109 11.93 -13.13 4.96
CA ALA A 109 11.41 -14.51 4.99
C ALA A 109 11.75 -15.29 3.72
N GLY A 110 11.87 -14.61 2.56
CA GLY A 110 12.34 -15.20 1.30
C GLY A 110 11.54 -16.43 0.86
N GLY A 111 10.27 -16.51 1.26
CA GLY A 111 9.41 -17.69 1.22
C GLY A 111 8.10 -17.44 1.99
N ALA A 112 7.59 -18.47 2.68
CA ALA A 112 6.41 -18.32 3.53
C ALA A 112 6.66 -17.32 4.67
N LEU A 113 5.74 -16.38 4.87
CA LEU A 113 5.88 -15.38 5.91
C LEU A 113 5.72 -16.02 7.30
N PRO A 114 6.54 -15.61 8.30
CA PRO A 114 6.38 -16.07 9.67
C PRO A 114 5.01 -15.66 10.24
N ALA A 115 4.37 -16.55 10.99
CA ALA A 115 3.06 -16.28 11.59
C ALA A 115 3.10 -15.15 12.63
N LEU A 116 2.21 -14.16 12.47
CA LEU A 116 2.07 -13.02 13.38
C LEU A 116 1.32 -13.33 14.67
N SER A 117 0.72 -14.52 14.79
CA SER A 117 0.09 -15.02 16.02
C SER A 117 1.04 -15.09 17.21
N SER A 118 2.35 -15.18 16.96
CA SER A 118 3.39 -15.12 18.01
C SER A 118 3.67 -13.71 18.54
N VAL A 119 3.10 -12.66 17.92
CA VAL A 119 3.18 -11.27 18.40
C VAL A 119 2.04 -11.03 19.38
N THR A 120 2.31 -10.99 20.67
CA THR A 120 1.27 -10.81 21.70
C THR A 120 0.55 -9.47 21.57
N ASP A 121 1.29 -8.37 21.53
CA ASP A 121 0.74 -7.02 21.40
C ASP A 121 0.27 -6.73 19.96
N ILE A 122 -1.03 -6.53 19.75
CA ILE A 122 -1.57 -6.21 18.42
C ILE A 122 -1.10 -4.84 17.92
N HIS A 123 -0.79 -3.89 18.81
CA HIS A 123 -0.28 -2.59 18.42
C HIS A 123 1.10 -2.66 17.77
N VAL A 124 1.88 -3.73 18.03
CA VAL A 124 3.09 -4.05 17.27
C VAL A 124 2.74 -4.41 15.83
N VAL A 125 1.71 -5.24 15.59
CA VAL A 125 1.26 -5.59 14.23
C VAL A 125 0.74 -4.35 13.48
N CYS A 126 -0.06 -3.51 14.15
CA CYS A 126 -0.47 -2.21 13.61
C CYS A 126 0.74 -1.33 13.26
N GLY A 127 1.76 -1.34 14.12
CA GLY A 127 3.02 -0.64 13.91
C GLY A 127 3.78 -1.16 12.69
N VAL A 128 3.87 -2.48 12.51
CA VAL A 128 4.54 -3.12 11.37
C VAL A 128 3.87 -2.70 10.06
N LEU A 129 2.53 -2.74 9.99
CA LEU A 129 1.79 -2.31 8.80
C LEU A 129 2.08 -0.85 8.47
N LYS A 130 1.96 0.04 9.45
CA LYS A 130 2.24 1.48 9.26
C LYS A 130 3.69 1.73 8.85
N ASP A 131 4.64 1.05 9.48
CA ASP A 131 6.06 1.23 9.20
C ASP A 131 6.45 0.67 7.83
N PHE A 132 5.81 -0.41 7.37
CA PHE A 132 5.96 -0.89 6.01
C PHE A 132 5.49 0.15 4.99
N LEU A 133 4.25 0.64 5.13
CA LEU A 133 3.66 1.61 4.19
C LEU A 133 4.45 2.92 4.14
N ARG A 134 4.85 3.46 5.30
CA ARG A 134 5.68 4.66 5.39
C ARG A 134 7.10 4.46 4.84
N GLY A 135 7.61 3.23 4.87
CA GLY A 135 8.96 2.89 4.41
C GLY A 135 9.08 2.61 2.90
N LEU A 136 8.00 2.77 2.14
CA LEU A 136 8.04 2.66 0.67
C LEU A 136 8.82 3.84 0.08
N LYS A 137 9.44 3.64 -1.08
CA LYS A 137 10.17 4.69 -1.81
C LYS A 137 9.30 5.86 -2.24
N GLU A 138 8.00 5.62 -2.37
CA GLU A 138 6.98 6.63 -2.61
C GLU A 138 5.72 6.27 -1.80
N PRO A 139 4.89 7.26 -1.42
CA PRO A 139 3.66 7.00 -0.68
C PRO A 139 2.69 6.13 -1.49
N LEU A 140 1.72 5.52 -0.82
CA LEU A 140 0.70 4.69 -1.47
C LEU A 140 -0.07 5.46 -2.56
N VAL A 141 -0.31 6.75 -2.33
CA VAL A 141 -0.94 7.68 -3.28
C VAL A 141 -0.02 8.08 -4.46
N THR A 142 1.27 7.77 -4.40
CA THR A 142 2.34 8.16 -5.35
C THR A 142 2.65 9.66 -5.37
N PHE A 143 3.89 10.03 -5.66
CA PHE A 143 4.28 11.44 -5.80
C PHE A 143 3.51 12.14 -6.93
N ARG A 144 3.29 11.42 -8.03
CA ARG A 144 2.66 11.95 -9.24
C ARG A 144 1.20 12.33 -9.02
N LEU A 145 0.44 11.53 -8.28
CA LEU A 145 -0.99 11.76 -8.06
C LEU A 145 -1.29 12.53 -6.77
N HIS A 146 -0.30 12.74 -5.90
CA HIS A 146 -0.46 13.50 -4.65
C HIS A 146 -1.22 14.83 -4.82
N PRO A 147 -0.84 15.75 -5.74
CA PRO A 147 -1.60 17.00 -5.93
C PRO A 147 -3.05 16.77 -6.35
N ALA A 148 -3.31 15.76 -7.19
CA ALA A 148 -4.65 15.45 -7.67
C ALA A 148 -5.55 14.92 -6.55
N PHE A 149 -5.01 14.12 -5.61
CA PHE A 149 -5.75 13.69 -4.43
C PHE A 149 -6.11 14.86 -3.51
N LEU A 150 -5.17 15.79 -3.29
CA LEU A 150 -5.42 16.99 -2.49
C LEU A 150 -6.51 17.87 -3.12
N SER A 151 -6.42 18.16 -4.42
CA SER A 151 -7.45 18.90 -5.16
C SER A 151 -8.81 18.20 -5.09
N ALA A 152 -8.86 16.89 -5.31
CA ALA A 152 -10.10 16.11 -5.32
C ALA A 152 -10.79 16.04 -3.95
N ALA A 153 -10.05 16.18 -2.84
CA ALA A 153 -10.62 16.25 -1.51
C ALA A 153 -11.25 17.62 -1.17
N GLY A 154 -11.40 18.50 -2.16
CA GLY A 154 -12.04 19.80 -2.01
C GLY A 154 -11.08 20.88 -1.55
N GLU A 155 -9.94 20.99 -2.21
CA GLU A 155 -9.09 22.17 -2.08
C GLU A 155 -9.40 23.19 -3.15
N GLN A 156 -10.08 24.25 -2.74
CA GLN A 156 -9.93 25.52 -3.43
C GLN A 156 -8.59 26.10 -2.98
N GLY A 157 -7.61 26.09 -3.88
CA GLY A 157 -6.34 26.77 -3.63
C GLY A 157 -6.62 28.23 -3.27
N SER A 158 -6.13 28.67 -2.11
CA SER A 158 -5.96 30.09 -1.85
C SER A 158 -4.75 30.57 -2.66
N GLN A 159 -4.90 30.67 -3.98
CA GLN A 159 -4.00 31.40 -4.88
C GLN A 159 -4.82 31.97 -6.02
N GLY A 160 -4.84 33.31 -6.12
CA GLY A 160 -5.59 34.05 -7.12
C GLY A 160 -5.31 33.56 -8.54
N GLY A 161 -6.37 33.20 -9.25
CA GLY A 161 -6.28 32.76 -10.64
C GLY A 161 -7.68 32.45 -11.15
N ALA A 162 -8.14 33.24 -12.11
CA ALA A 162 -9.46 33.15 -12.69
C ALA A 162 -9.74 31.78 -13.33
N TRP A 163 -10.73 31.05 -12.83
CA TRP A 163 -11.45 30.05 -13.62
C TRP A 163 -12.96 30.10 -13.35
N GLY A 164 -13.68 30.72 -14.28
CA GLY A 164 -14.99 30.24 -14.70
C GLY A 164 -16.18 30.56 -13.82
N LYS A 165 -16.63 31.83 -13.86
CA LYS A 165 -18.08 32.12 -13.82
C LYS A 165 -18.76 31.45 -15.04
N LYS A 166 -19.01 30.14 -14.98
CA LYS A 166 -20.09 29.51 -15.75
C LYS A 166 -21.14 29.03 -14.76
N ARG A 167 -21.84 30.04 -14.28
CA ARG A 167 -23.26 30.03 -13.93
C ARG A 167 -24.01 29.15 -14.95
N LEU A 168 -24.29 27.90 -14.60
CA LEU A 168 -25.51 27.25 -15.07
C LEU A 168 -26.48 27.26 -13.91
N LEU A 169 -27.62 27.90 -14.17
CA LEU A 169 -28.77 28.02 -13.29
C LEU A 169 -29.19 26.66 -12.73
N LEU A 170 -29.29 26.55 -11.41
CA LEU A 170 -30.53 26.10 -10.81
C LEU A 170 -30.67 26.72 -9.41
N THR A 171 -31.79 27.42 -9.23
CA THR A 171 -32.18 28.14 -8.02
C THR A 171 -32.64 27.18 -6.92
N VAL A 172 -32.59 27.69 -5.67
CA VAL A 172 -33.33 27.29 -4.45
C VAL A 172 -32.52 26.47 -3.40
N ILE A 173 -32.51 27.02 -2.17
CA ILE A 173 -31.83 26.65 -0.89
C ILE A 173 -30.30 26.90 -0.83
N PRO A 174 -29.85 28.04 -0.26
CA PRO A 174 -28.43 28.28 0.01
C PRO A 174 -27.99 27.48 1.25
N GLY A 175 -27.04 26.56 1.10
CA GLY A 175 -26.45 25.78 2.21
C GLY A 175 -26.40 24.29 1.92
N ALA A 176 -27.51 23.58 2.15
CA ALA A 176 -27.50 22.11 2.07
C ALA A 176 -27.29 21.55 0.64
N ILE A 177 -27.87 22.18 -0.39
CA ILE A 177 -27.80 21.66 -1.77
C ILE A 177 -26.42 21.92 -2.38
N THR A 178 -25.80 23.07 -2.08
CA THR A 178 -24.44 23.39 -2.54
C THR A 178 -23.40 22.46 -1.91
N ASP A 179 -23.55 22.13 -0.63
CA ASP A 179 -22.62 21.24 0.08
C ASP A 179 -22.75 19.78 -0.41
N ILE A 180 -23.98 19.32 -0.69
CA ILE A 180 -24.22 17.98 -1.24
C ILE A 180 -23.65 17.84 -2.66
N LEU A 181 -23.81 18.88 -3.50
CA LEU A 181 -23.27 18.89 -4.87
C LEU A 181 -21.74 18.95 -4.87
N ASP A 182 -21.13 19.70 -3.94
CA ASP A 182 -19.67 19.75 -3.77
C ASP A 182 -19.12 18.40 -3.28
N ASP A 183 -19.82 17.73 -2.37
CA ASP A 183 -19.46 16.40 -1.87
C ASP A 183 -19.54 15.34 -2.97
N ALA A 184 -20.61 15.30 -3.77
CA ALA A 184 -20.74 14.37 -4.89
C ALA A 184 -19.69 14.62 -5.99
N ALA A 185 -19.34 15.89 -6.24
CA ALA A 185 -18.28 16.25 -7.17
C ALA A 185 -16.90 15.82 -6.65
N CYS A 186 -16.62 16.06 -5.37
CA CYS A 186 -15.40 15.58 -4.70
C CYS A 186 -15.28 14.05 -4.77
N ASP A 187 -16.36 13.33 -4.46
CA ASP A 187 -16.40 11.86 -4.55
C ASP A 187 -16.12 11.37 -5.97
N THR A 188 -16.72 12.00 -6.97
CA THR A 188 -16.50 11.67 -8.38
C THR A 188 -15.05 11.91 -8.79
N ALA A 189 -14.49 13.06 -8.41
CA ALA A 189 -13.09 13.39 -8.65
C ALA A 189 -12.16 12.39 -7.95
N LEU A 190 -12.43 12.04 -6.70
CA LEU A 190 -11.61 11.12 -5.92
C LEU A 190 -11.63 9.71 -6.50
N ARG A 191 -12.80 9.20 -6.90
CA ARG A 191 -12.94 7.92 -7.62
C ARG A 191 -12.14 7.95 -8.92
N HIS A 192 -12.19 9.06 -9.66
CA HIS A 192 -11.41 9.22 -10.88
C HIS A 192 -9.91 9.14 -10.60
N VAL A 193 -9.41 9.88 -9.60
CA VAL A 193 -7.98 9.86 -9.24
C VAL A 193 -7.54 8.47 -8.77
N VAL A 194 -8.34 7.79 -7.94
CA VAL A 194 -8.08 6.39 -7.52
C VAL A 194 -7.97 5.45 -8.73
N SER A 195 -8.80 5.62 -9.75
CA SER A 195 -8.74 4.80 -10.97
C SER A 195 -7.43 4.94 -11.76
N LYS A 196 -6.67 6.03 -11.52
CA LYS A 196 -5.39 6.31 -12.18
C LYS A 196 -4.17 5.80 -11.40
N LEU A 197 -4.35 5.31 -10.17
CA LEU A 197 -3.27 4.71 -9.40
C LEU A 197 -2.69 3.50 -10.12
N PRO A 198 -1.38 3.23 -9.96
CA PRO A 198 -0.81 1.93 -10.37
C PRO A 198 -1.60 0.77 -9.75
N PRO A 199 -1.75 -0.37 -10.44
CA PRO A 199 -2.61 -1.47 -9.99
C PRO A 199 -2.32 -1.95 -8.56
N ALA A 200 -1.04 -2.16 -8.20
CA ALA A 200 -0.67 -2.56 -6.85
C ALA A 200 -1.08 -1.53 -5.78
N ASN A 201 -0.91 -0.23 -6.08
CA ASN A 201 -1.28 0.85 -5.18
C ASN A 201 -2.80 0.94 -5.00
N ARG A 202 -3.54 0.82 -6.10
CA ARG A 202 -5.01 0.86 -6.09
C ARG A 202 -5.60 -0.31 -5.31
N ASP A 203 -5.17 -1.52 -5.60
CA ASP A 203 -5.70 -2.74 -4.96
C ASP A 203 -5.33 -2.74 -3.46
N THR A 204 -4.11 -2.33 -3.11
CA THR A 204 -3.68 -2.18 -1.71
C THR A 204 -4.45 -1.08 -0.99
N LEU A 205 -4.69 0.06 -1.63
CA LEU A 205 -5.50 1.13 -1.07
C LEU A 205 -6.93 0.65 -0.81
N ALA A 206 -7.54 -0.04 -1.77
CA ALA A 206 -8.88 -0.61 -1.63
C ALA A 206 -8.97 -1.60 -0.46
N PHE A 207 -8.00 -2.50 -0.35
CA PHE A 207 -7.90 -3.46 0.75
C PHE A 207 -7.80 -2.75 2.11
N LEU A 208 -6.96 -1.72 2.22
CA LEU A 208 -6.83 -0.92 3.43
C LEU A 208 -8.08 -0.12 3.77
N MET A 209 -8.75 0.49 2.79
CA MET A 209 -9.98 1.25 3.05
C MET A 209 -11.10 0.37 3.59
N LEU A 210 -11.27 -0.84 3.04
CA LEU A 210 -12.22 -1.82 3.56
C LEU A 210 -11.89 -2.25 4.99
N HIS A 211 -10.62 -2.50 5.29
CA HIS A 211 -10.16 -2.82 6.63
C HIS A 211 -10.43 -1.69 7.64
N LEU A 212 -10.00 -0.47 7.31
CA LEU A 212 -10.16 0.70 8.19
C LEU A 212 -11.62 1.05 8.43
N LEU A 213 -12.51 0.80 7.45
CA LEU A 213 -13.96 0.89 7.64
C LEU A 213 -14.50 -0.15 8.63
N LYS A 214 -13.94 -1.36 8.71
CA LYS A 214 -14.32 -2.32 9.77
C LYS A 214 -13.85 -1.83 11.13
N VAL A 215 -12.62 -1.31 11.23
CA VAL A 215 -12.08 -0.75 12.47
C VAL A 215 -12.94 0.42 12.97
N SER A 216 -13.37 1.31 12.08
CA SER A 216 -14.19 2.47 12.46
C SER A 216 -15.62 2.11 12.88
N ARG A 217 -16.12 0.95 12.44
CA ARG A 217 -17.43 0.42 12.84
C ARG A 217 -17.39 -0.42 14.11
N SER A 218 -16.20 -0.83 14.56
CA SER A 218 -16.08 -1.53 15.83
C SER A 218 -16.24 -0.55 17.00
N PRO A 219 -17.24 -0.75 17.88
CA PRO A 219 -17.47 0.14 19.02
C PRO A 219 -16.31 0.10 20.03
N ASP A 220 -15.66 -1.06 20.20
CA ASP A 220 -14.60 -1.26 21.19
C ASP A 220 -13.29 -0.56 20.81
N CYS A 221 -13.03 -0.42 19.50
CA CYS A 221 -11.85 0.25 18.98
C CYS A 221 -11.79 1.73 19.34
N LYS A 222 -12.94 2.43 19.43
CA LYS A 222 -13.03 3.90 19.65
C LYS A 222 -12.24 4.73 18.61
N MET A 223 -12.10 4.21 17.39
CA MET A 223 -11.32 4.81 16.32
C MET A 223 -12.20 5.13 15.11
N ASP A 224 -12.95 6.24 15.19
CA ASP A 224 -13.78 6.74 14.10
C ASP A 224 -12.96 7.12 12.83
N VAL A 225 -13.67 7.45 11.76
CA VAL A 225 -13.07 7.86 10.48
C VAL A 225 -12.09 9.04 10.69
N LEU A 226 -12.45 10.03 11.51
CA LEU A 226 -11.60 11.21 11.72
C LEU A 226 -10.30 10.85 12.45
N ASN A 227 -10.35 9.98 13.46
CA ASN A 227 -9.19 9.52 14.19
C ASN A 227 -8.28 8.65 13.31
N LEU A 228 -8.85 7.74 12.51
CA LEU A 228 -8.08 6.94 11.56
C LEU A 228 -7.43 7.83 10.48
N SER A 229 -8.14 8.83 9.98
CA SER A 229 -7.60 9.78 8.99
C SER A 229 -6.42 10.57 9.49
N ARG A 230 -6.40 10.96 10.77
CA ARG A 230 -5.23 11.62 11.39
C ARG A 230 -4.02 10.70 11.48
N VAL A 231 -4.24 9.41 11.72
CA VAL A 231 -3.16 8.41 11.80
C VAL A 231 -2.62 8.06 10.41
N PHE A 232 -3.51 7.87 9.44
CA PHE A 232 -3.16 7.36 8.12
C PHE A 232 -2.90 8.44 7.07
N GLY A 233 -3.29 9.70 7.28
CA GLY A 233 -2.99 10.81 6.37
C GLY A 233 -1.51 10.87 5.98
N PRO A 234 -0.60 11.07 6.95
CA PRO A 234 0.84 11.09 6.67
C PRO A 234 1.40 9.77 6.12
N THR A 235 0.77 8.64 6.47
CA THR A 235 1.26 7.30 6.10
C THR A 235 0.89 6.91 4.68
N LEU A 236 -0.32 7.23 4.22
CA LEU A 236 -0.84 6.81 2.91
C LEU A 236 -0.66 7.88 1.84
N VAL A 237 -0.90 9.14 2.20
CA VAL A 237 -0.84 10.28 1.26
C VAL A 237 0.60 10.78 1.17
N GLY A 238 1.27 10.93 2.32
CA GLY A 238 2.63 11.45 2.37
C GLY A 238 2.73 12.84 1.73
N HIS A 239 3.84 13.11 1.06
CA HIS A 239 4.09 14.39 0.38
C HIS A 239 4.33 14.15 -1.12
N SER A 240 4.41 15.23 -1.90
CA SER A 240 4.74 15.18 -3.34
C SER A 240 6.22 14.91 -3.63
N SER A 241 7.07 14.82 -2.60
CA SER A 241 8.50 14.52 -2.73
C SER A 241 9.02 13.72 -1.53
N ALA A 242 10.17 13.08 -1.70
CA ALA A 242 10.81 12.30 -0.63
C ALA A 242 11.38 13.15 0.51
N ASN A 243 11.72 14.42 0.23
CA ASN A 243 12.33 15.34 1.18
C ASN A 243 11.54 16.66 1.24
N PRO A 244 10.33 16.65 1.81
CA PRO A 244 9.52 17.85 1.97
C PRO A 244 10.13 18.81 3.01
N THR A 245 9.90 20.11 2.83
CA THR A 245 10.33 21.10 3.83
C THR A 245 9.45 21.03 5.08
N PRO A 246 9.92 21.46 6.27
CA PRO A 246 9.08 21.51 7.46
C PRO A 246 7.78 22.30 7.26
N LEU A 247 7.82 23.39 6.49
CA LEU A 247 6.63 24.18 6.15
C LEU A 247 5.64 23.37 5.32
N THR A 248 6.13 22.69 4.27
CA THR A 248 5.29 21.78 3.46
C THR A 248 4.67 20.68 4.30
N ILE A 249 5.42 20.11 5.26
CA ILE A 249 4.90 19.08 6.15
C ILE A 249 3.72 19.63 6.98
N MET A 250 3.90 20.82 7.56
CA MET A 250 2.87 21.47 8.37
C MET A 250 1.62 21.81 7.54
N GLU A 251 1.78 22.30 6.32
CA GLU A 251 0.67 22.66 5.42
C GLU A 251 -0.07 21.43 4.89
N ASP A 252 0.65 20.37 4.54
CA ASP A 252 0.07 19.17 3.94
C ASP A 252 -0.62 18.27 4.97
N THR A 253 -0.14 18.20 6.21
CA THR A 253 -0.69 17.27 7.23
C THR A 253 -2.23 17.34 7.37
N PRO A 254 -2.87 18.51 7.56
CA PRO A 254 -4.34 18.57 7.63
C PRO A 254 -5.03 18.20 6.31
N ARG A 255 -4.40 18.51 5.18
CA ARG A 255 -4.88 18.19 3.82
C ARG A 255 -4.89 16.68 3.58
N GLN A 256 -3.81 16.01 3.97
CA GLN A 256 -3.69 14.54 3.94
C GLN A 256 -4.77 13.86 4.78
N CYS A 257 -5.07 14.39 5.97
CA CYS A 257 -6.15 13.86 6.81
C CYS A 257 -7.50 13.97 6.10
N LYS A 258 -7.77 15.10 5.42
CA LYS A 258 -9.00 15.31 4.64
C LYS A 258 -9.13 14.30 3.50
N VAL A 259 -8.03 14.03 2.78
CA VAL A 259 -8.01 13.00 1.72
C VAL A 259 -8.42 11.65 2.28
N VAL A 260 -7.80 11.18 3.37
CA VAL A 260 -8.12 9.87 3.94
C VAL A 260 -9.57 9.82 4.46
N ALA A 261 -10.07 10.91 5.04
CA ALA A 261 -11.47 10.97 5.47
C ALA A 261 -12.44 10.81 4.29
N ARG A 262 -12.18 11.50 3.17
CA ARG A 262 -12.99 11.35 1.96
C ARG A 262 -12.88 9.96 1.34
N LEU A 263 -11.68 9.36 1.33
CA LEU A 263 -11.50 7.98 0.86
C LEU A 263 -12.32 6.99 1.69
N LEU A 264 -12.36 7.15 3.02
CA LEU A 264 -13.17 6.33 3.91
C LEU A 264 -14.67 6.62 3.79
N SER A 265 -15.08 7.81 3.33
CA SER A 265 -16.49 8.11 3.03
C SER A 265 -17.00 7.46 1.74
N LEU A 266 -16.11 7.01 0.85
CA LEU A 266 -16.54 6.31 -0.38
C LEU A 266 -17.24 4.98 -0.04
N PRO A 267 -18.30 4.58 -0.79
CA PRO A 267 -19.04 3.35 -0.53
C PRO A 267 -18.14 2.10 -0.56
N PRO A 268 -18.33 1.13 0.36
CA PRO A 268 -17.54 -0.11 0.38
C PRO A 268 -17.55 -0.87 -0.96
N ASP A 269 -18.66 -0.83 -1.71
CA ASP A 269 -18.79 -1.51 -3.01
C ASP A 269 -17.83 -0.97 -4.07
N PHE A 270 -17.51 0.34 -4.00
CA PHE A 270 -16.47 0.91 -4.87
C PHE A 270 -15.12 0.23 -4.64
N TRP A 271 -14.76 -0.01 -3.37
CA TRP A 271 -13.50 -0.65 -3.02
C TRP A 271 -13.49 -2.15 -3.32
N ARG A 272 -14.60 -2.85 -3.07
CA ARG A 272 -14.75 -4.29 -3.38
C ARG A 272 -14.51 -4.60 -4.86
N GLY A 273 -14.87 -3.68 -5.75
CA GLY A 273 -14.62 -3.80 -7.20
C GLY A 273 -13.14 -3.99 -7.57
N PHE A 274 -12.19 -3.67 -6.69
CA PHE A 274 -10.75 -3.83 -6.95
C PHE A 274 -10.11 -5.07 -6.30
N VAL A 275 -10.69 -5.58 -5.21
CA VAL A 275 -10.08 -6.68 -4.43
C VAL A 275 -10.74 -8.04 -4.64
N GLY A 276 -11.89 -8.09 -5.33
CA GLY A 276 -12.64 -9.32 -5.58
C GLY A 276 -13.42 -9.78 -4.34
N THR A 277 -14.68 -10.15 -4.51
CA THR A 277 -15.54 -10.69 -3.45
C THR A 277 -15.39 -12.21 -3.37
N ASP A 278 -14.27 -12.73 -2.89
CA ASP A 278 -14.14 -14.17 -2.60
C ASP A 278 -13.23 -14.39 -1.39
N GLN A 279 -13.75 -14.06 -0.21
CA GLN A 279 -13.17 -14.47 1.06
C GLN A 279 -14.22 -15.11 1.99
N GLU A 280 -15.30 -15.66 1.43
CA GLU A 280 -16.29 -16.45 2.18
C GLU A 280 -16.03 -17.98 2.12
N ASN A 281 -15.04 -18.47 1.36
CA ASN A 281 -14.82 -19.93 1.17
C ASN A 281 -13.43 -20.45 1.59
N LEU A 282 -12.75 -19.83 2.56
CA LEU A 282 -11.44 -20.32 3.05
C LEU A 282 -11.43 -20.68 4.56
N VAL A 283 -12.57 -21.11 5.10
CA VAL A 283 -12.59 -21.86 6.36
C VAL A 283 -12.93 -23.31 6.02
N PRO A 284 -11.99 -24.25 6.11
CA PRO A 284 -12.35 -25.66 6.18
C PRO A 284 -13.05 -25.88 7.52
N THR A 285 -14.31 -26.31 7.47
CA THR A 285 -15.00 -26.99 8.58
C THR A 285 -14.16 -28.14 9.12
#